data_AF-A0A9P0PUN8-F1
#
_entry.id   AF-A0A9P0PUN8-F1
#
_cell.length_a   1.000
_cell.length_b   1.000
_cell.length_c   1.000
_cell.angle_alpha   90.00
_cell.angle_beta   90.00
_cell.angle_gamma   90.00
#
_symmetry.space_group_name_H-M   'P 1'
#
loop_
_entity.id
_entity.type
_entity.pdbx_description
1 polymer ?
#
loop_
_entity_poly.entity_id
_entity_poly.type
_entity_poly.pdbx_seq_one_letter_code
_entity_poly.pdbx_strand_id
1 'polypeptide(L)'
;MCSWSSGSRGKKLVSLATISKVNTVNSEEEPCLSAQNYYCDEDVLQDVQMEEFIPITKSCVIDNGSMTIRYMDSADTVVDGQANVEVEEKNIQNMEDDSRGDENRREPMKNDANQIIEETEIVEEENETKGYEEADPYETVEGHTKKGEERKKYKLSKEVRAETKKNKVISLHKVREGCINCKLKCRTFFTEEERNTTNHEFWKLDWKGKRTFVMNSTENRTPKRKVEGSKKNKTFTYFLLHHRDVRNITLWLDNCSSQNKNWALFSFLVYIVNSTSISAETIHLNYFEPGHTFMSADSFHHQVEESLKRQVKTYDFADFEKAVQSSNKGKVQIKSMKLNDFQLWKSLHSVSKIKKQDPSFTMSKITELMVKRTEFVMYYKRNFEEEWKKLDFLLKKHIGEMPTAPIKTAPNGFERQKVENLLKAVGSIMPGNRKEFWEKLPEKVI
;
A
#
# COMPACT_ATOMS: atom_id res chain seq x y z
N MET A 1 2.99 -17.57 34.20
CA MET A 1 3.85 -16.44 33.79
C MET A 1 4.98 -17.00 32.93
N CYS A 2 4.87 -16.91 31.60
CA CYS A 2 6.00 -17.12 30.68
C CYS A 2 5.87 -16.09 29.56
N SER A 3 6.88 -15.24 29.44
CA SER A 3 7.00 -14.18 28.43
C SER A 3 7.23 -14.80 27.05
N TRP A 4 6.42 -14.38 26.08
CA TRP A 4 6.65 -14.67 24.67
C TRP A 4 7.39 -13.49 24.05
N SER A 5 8.65 -13.72 23.69
CA SER A 5 9.48 -12.82 22.90
C SER A 5 9.04 -12.87 21.43
N SER A 6 8.59 -11.72 20.93
CA SER A 6 8.16 -11.49 19.56
C SER A 6 9.35 -11.50 18.59
N GLY A 7 9.30 -12.35 17.57
CA GLY A 7 10.38 -12.42 16.58
C GLY A 7 10.06 -13.20 15.30
N SER A 8 8.98 -12.84 14.57
CA SER A 8 8.97 -12.95 13.10
C SER A 8 7.79 -12.20 12.49
N ARG A 9 8.08 -11.13 11.74
CA ARG A 9 7.08 -10.40 10.93
C ARG A 9 6.80 -11.19 9.65
N GLY A 10 5.98 -12.22 9.75
CA GLY A 10 5.30 -12.78 8.58
C GLY A 10 4.17 -11.85 8.15
N LYS A 11 4.35 -11.07 7.07
CA LYS A 11 3.26 -10.30 6.45
C LYS A 11 2.20 -11.29 5.92
N LYS A 12 1.12 -11.51 6.68
CA LYS A 12 -0.08 -12.18 6.18
C LYS A 12 -0.86 -11.18 5.32
N LEU A 13 -0.97 -11.47 4.02
CA LEU A 13 -1.82 -10.71 3.11
C LEU A 13 -3.29 -11.14 3.33
N VAL A 14 -4.03 -10.34 4.10
CA VAL A 14 -5.49 -10.26 4.01
C VAL A 14 -5.79 -9.06 3.12
N SER A 15 -6.54 -9.25 2.04
CA SER A 15 -7.01 -8.12 1.22
C SER A 15 -8.22 -7.50 1.91
N LEU A 16 -7.98 -6.45 2.69
CA LEU A 16 -9.04 -5.54 3.16
C LEU A 16 -9.15 -4.42 2.13
N ALA A 17 -10.33 -4.25 1.53
CA ALA A 17 -10.66 -2.99 0.90
C ALA A 17 -11.43 -2.17 1.93
N THR A 18 -10.80 -1.10 2.39
CA THR A 18 -11.43 -0.16 3.30
C THR A 18 -12.24 0.84 2.49
N ILE A 19 -13.52 0.98 2.82
CA ILE A 19 -14.40 1.96 2.19
C ILE A 19 -14.83 2.94 3.28
N SER A 20 -14.70 4.24 3.01
CA SER A 20 -15.17 5.30 3.91
C SER A 20 -16.69 5.47 3.78
N LYS A 21 -17.34 5.81 4.89
CA LYS A 21 -18.80 5.97 5.04
C LYS A 21 -19.38 6.90 3.96
N VAL A 22 -20.45 6.44 3.31
CA VAL A 22 -21.25 7.17 2.33
C VAL A 22 -22.31 8.00 3.05
N ASN A 23 -22.31 9.32 2.85
CA ASN A 23 -23.42 10.18 3.26
C ASN A 23 -24.26 10.52 2.02
N THR A 24 -25.52 10.08 2.01
CA THR A 24 -26.52 10.53 1.04
C THR A 24 -27.09 11.87 1.52
N VAL A 25 -26.91 12.92 0.72
CA VAL A 25 -27.68 14.17 0.89
C VAL A 25 -28.99 13.96 0.15
N ASN A 26 -30.08 13.78 0.90
CA ASN A 26 -31.42 13.86 0.33
C ASN A 26 -31.71 15.34 0.10
N SER A 27 -31.90 15.74 -1.15
CA SER A 27 -32.56 17.00 -1.49
C SER A 27 -34.06 16.79 -1.29
N GLU A 28 -34.61 17.37 -0.23
CA GLU A 28 -36.06 17.54 -0.06
C GLU A 28 -36.55 18.65 -0.98
N GLU A 29 -37.61 18.38 -1.74
CA GLU A 29 -38.66 19.35 -2.07
C GLU A 29 -40.04 18.67 -1.91
N GLU A 30 -40.99 19.46 -1.39
CA GLU A 30 -42.24 19.15 -0.70
C GLU A 30 -43.46 18.79 -1.62
N PRO A 31 -44.75 19.02 -1.22
CA PRO A 31 -45.58 18.18 -0.35
C PRO A 31 -46.87 17.71 -1.05
N CYS A 32 -47.53 16.67 -0.53
CA CYS A 32 -48.98 16.50 -0.71
C CYS A 32 -49.64 15.85 0.52
N LEU A 33 -50.69 16.54 0.95
CA LEU A 33 -51.57 16.31 2.09
C LEU A 33 -52.23 14.92 2.11
N SER A 34 -52.32 14.28 3.28
CA SER A 34 -53.57 14.15 4.04
C SER A 34 -53.41 13.22 5.25
N ALA A 35 -54.13 13.58 6.30
CA ALA A 35 -53.99 13.14 7.68
C ALA A 35 -54.59 11.75 7.98
N GLN A 36 -54.12 11.10 9.05
CA GLN A 36 -54.93 10.80 10.25
C GLN A 36 -54.10 10.15 11.38
N ASN A 37 -53.99 10.89 12.50
CA ASN A 37 -53.99 10.55 13.93
C ASN A 37 -53.57 9.15 14.43
N TYR A 38 -52.63 9.11 15.39
CA TYR A 38 -52.81 8.53 16.74
C TYR A 38 -51.83 9.16 17.75
N TYR A 39 -52.32 9.42 18.96
CA TYR A 39 -51.71 10.18 20.08
C TYR A 39 -51.07 9.25 21.15
N CYS A 40 -50.35 9.88 22.10
CA CYS A 40 -49.92 9.42 23.45
C CYS A 40 -48.76 8.40 23.57
N ASP A 41 -47.72 8.54 24.41
CA ASP A 41 -47.47 9.45 25.56
C ASP A 41 -45.97 9.76 25.78
N GLU A 42 -45.75 10.89 26.47
CA GLU A 42 -44.51 11.42 27.04
C GLU A 42 -44.04 10.61 28.28
N ASP A 43 -42.73 10.55 28.56
CA ASP A 43 -42.09 11.41 29.59
C ASP A 43 -40.64 11.03 29.98
N VAL A 44 -39.82 12.10 30.03
CA VAL A 44 -38.71 12.43 30.95
C VAL A 44 -37.45 11.53 31.04
N LEU A 45 -36.28 12.12 30.68
CA LEU A 45 -35.15 12.36 31.61
C LEU A 45 -34.02 13.23 30.99
N GLN A 46 -33.98 14.46 31.51
CA GLN A 46 -32.87 15.33 31.93
C GLN A 46 -31.51 15.41 31.20
N ASP A 47 -31.16 16.69 31.01
CA ASP A 47 -29.91 17.32 30.60
C ASP A 47 -28.62 16.75 31.23
N VAL A 48 -27.67 16.43 30.35
CA VAL A 48 -26.23 16.53 30.64
C VAL A 48 -25.58 17.27 29.48
N GLN A 49 -25.15 18.51 29.75
CA GLN A 49 -24.25 19.24 28.87
C GLN A 49 -22.90 18.51 28.85
N MET A 50 -22.56 17.88 27.72
CA MET A 50 -21.19 17.50 27.42
C MET A 50 -20.68 18.36 26.27
N GLU A 51 -19.65 19.13 26.60
CA GLU A 51 -18.86 19.93 25.67
C GLU A 51 -18.40 19.10 24.47
N GLU A 52 -18.49 19.75 23.31
CA GLU A 52 -18.19 19.21 21.99
C GLU A 52 -16.77 18.65 21.89
N PHE A 53 -16.65 17.34 21.70
CA PHE A 53 -15.47 16.73 21.10
C PHE A 53 -15.75 16.48 19.62
N ILE A 54 -15.19 17.29 18.73
CA ILE A 54 -15.25 17.11 17.27
C ILE A 54 -14.42 15.87 16.89
N PRO A 55 -15.02 14.74 16.46
CA PRO A 55 -14.25 13.63 15.92
C PRO A 55 -14.21 13.77 14.41
N ILE A 56 -13.01 14.00 13.86
CA ILE A 56 -12.74 13.98 12.42
C ILE A 56 -13.15 12.61 11.85
N THR A 57 -14.33 12.55 11.24
CA THR A 57 -14.79 11.37 10.49
C THR A 57 -14.61 11.60 9.01
N LYS A 58 -13.82 10.72 8.37
CA LYS A 58 -13.65 10.61 6.92
C LYS A 58 -15.03 10.51 6.25
N SER A 59 -15.36 11.49 5.41
CA SER A 59 -16.60 11.54 4.64
C SER A 59 -16.36 11.07 3.20
N CYS A 60 -17.17 10.14 2.71
CA CYS A 60 -17.46 10.07 1.29
C CYS A 60 -18.55 11.12 1.02
N VAL A 61 -18.27 12.02 0.09
CA VAL A 61 -19.23 13.02 -0.36
C VAL A 61 -19.85 12.51 -1.65
N ILE A 62 -21.17 12.29 -1.62
CA ILE A 62 -21.96 12.21 -2.85
C ILE A 62 -22.41 13.64 -3.13
N ASP A 63 -22.00 14.18 -4.26
CA ASP A 63 -22.47 15.48 -4.74
C ASP A 63 -23.00 15.29 -6.16
N ASN A 64 -24.27 15.66 -6.41
CA ASN A 64 -24.89 15.66 -7.74
C ASN A 64 -24.72 14.35 -8.55
N GLY A 65 -24.88 13.18 -7.89
CA GLY A 65 -24.74 11.87 -8.55
C GLY A 65 -23.29 11.45 -8.87
N SER A 66 -22.30 12.22 -8.42
CA SER A 66 -20.88 11.90 -8.43
C SER A 66 -20.45 11.42 -7.04
N MET A 67 -19.82 10.24 -6.99
CA MET A 67 -19.22 9.73 -5.76
C MET A 67 -17.71 9.93 -5.85
N THR A 68 -17.21 10.85 -5.04
CA THR A 68 -15.76 11.01 -4.86
C THR A 68 -15.36 10.52 -3.48
N ILE A 69 -14.51 9.49 -3.43
CA ILE A 69 -13.85 9.11 -2.19
C ILE A 69 -12.61 10.01 -2.05
N ARG A 70 -12.76 11.18 -1.44
CA ARG A 70 -11.63 12.09 -1.19
C ARG A 70 -10.87 11.69 0.07
N TYR A 71 -9.57 11.94 0.04
CA TYR A 71 -8.69 11.90 1.20
C TYR A 71 -8.40 13.34 1.56
N MET A 72 -8.77 13.77 2.76
CA MET A 72 -8.35 15.08 3.27
C MET A 72 -7.03 14.90 3.99
N ASP A 73 -5.98 15.57 3.50
CA ASP A 73 -4.79 15.85 4.29
C ASP A 73 -5.10 16.99 5.27
N SER A 74 -4.40 17.00 6.40
CA SER A 74 -4.69 17.84 7.57
C SER A 74 -4.29 19.31 7.42
N ALA A 75 -4.30 19.87 6.20
CA ALA A 75 -3.87 21.24 5.96
C ALA A 75 -4.43 21.78 4.64
N ASP A 76 -5.70 22.15 4.57
CA ASP A 76 -6.20 23.04 3.52
C ASP A 76 -7.09 24.13 4.14
N THR A 77 -6.47 25.28 4.37
CA THR A 77 -7.16 26.57 4.45
C THR A 77 -7.52 27.00 3.03
N VAL A 78 -8.81 27.16 2.76
CA VAL A 78 -9.31 27.78 1.54
C VAL A 78 -8.81 29.23 1.50
N VAL A 79 -7.98 29.56 0.51
CA VAL A 79 -7.67 30.95 0.16
C VAL A 79 -8.17 31.15 -1.26
N ASP A 80 -9.29 31.87 -1.39
CA ASP A 80 -9.78 32.34 -2.68
C ASP A 80 -8.83 33.42 -3.21
N GLY A 81 -8.13 33.10 -4.30
CA GLY A 81 -7.29 34.04 -5.04
C GLY A 81 -7.59 33.93 -6.52
N GLN A 82 -8.44 34.83 -7.04
CA GLN A 82 -8.59 35.05 -8.47
C GLN A 82 -7.31 35.71 -9.01
N ALA A 83 -6.68 35.10 -10.01
CA ALA A 83 -5.63 35.73 -10.80
C ALA A 83 -5.92 35.53 -12.29
N ASN A 84 -6.22 36.64 -12.96
CA ASN A 84 -6.20 36.78 -14.41
C ASN A 84 -4.74 36.70 -14.88
N VAL A 85 -4.46 35.90 -15.90
CA VAL A 85 -3.17 35.93 -16.61
C VAL A 85 -3.44 36.04 -18.10
N GLU A 86 -3.00 37.17 -18.66
CA GLU A 86 -2.96 37.48 -20.08
C GLU A 86 -1.94 36.59 -20.80
N VAL A 87 -2.28 36.18 -22.02
CA VAL A 87 -1.46 35.36 -22.91
C VAL A 87 -0.58 36.28 -23.75
N GLU A 88 0.75 36.21 -23.60
CA GLU A 88 1.70 36.72 -24.59
C GLU A 88 2.18 35.56 -25.49
N GLU A 89 1.81 35.62 -26.76
CA GLU A 89 2.37 34.79 -27.83
C GLU A 89 3.80 35.25 -28.16
N LYS A 90 4.78 34.33 -28.13
CA LYS A 90 6.07 34.53 -28.80
C LYS A 90 6.36 33.42 -29.78
N ASN A 91 6.36 33.87 -31.02
CA ASN A 91 6.74 33.26 -32.29
C ASN A 91 8.27 33.08 -32.31
N ILE A 92 8.80 31.87 -32.56
CA ILE A 92 10.20 31.67 -32.95
C ILE A 92 10.30 30.65 -34.09
N GLN A 93 10.92 31.13 -35.16
CA GLN A 93 11.24 30.49 -36.42
C GLN A 93 12.37 29.45 -36.33
N ASN A 94 12.31 28.56 -37.32
CA ASN A 94 13.27 27.53 -37.74
C ASN A 94 14.75 27.95 -37.72
N MET A 95 15.61 26.99 -37.37
CA MET A 95 16.93 26.83 -37.97
C MET A 95 17.21 25.33 -38.17
N GLU A 96 17.39 24.97 -39.44
CA GLU A 96 18.08 23.77 -39.89
C GLU A 96 19.58 23.94 -39.62
N ASP A 97 20.29 22.89 -39.19
CA ASP A 97 21.59 22.59 -39.78
C ASP A 97 22.03 21.14 -39.57
N ASP A 98 22.67 20.65 -40.62
CA ASP A 98 23.33 19.36 -40.82
C ASP A 98 24.47 19.12 -39.83
N SER A 99 24.72 17.87 -39.45
CA SER A 99 25.94 17.16 -39.88
C SER A 99 26.23 15.84 -39.13
N ARG A 100 26.70 14.92 -39.96
CA ARG A 100 27.24 13.57 -39.76
C ARG A 100 28.30 13.45 -38.65
N GLY A 101 28.42 12.25 -38.08
CA GLY A 101 29.64 11.85 -37.36
C GLY A 101 29.48 10.55 -36.57
N ASP A 102 29.44 9.43 -37.28
CA ASP A 102 29.55 8.07 -36.73
C ASP A 102 31.04 7.75 -36.56
N GLU A 103 31.52 7.45 -35.35
CA GLU A 103 32.80 6.76 -35.19
C GLU A 103 32.93 6.00 -33.86
N ASN A 104 33.05 4.69 -34.00
CA ASN A 104 33.47 3.72 -32.99
C ASN A 104 34.89 4.00 -32.49
N ARG A 105 35.08 4.10 -31.16
CA ARG A 105 36.35 3.66 -30.55
C ARG A 105 36.17 3.25 -29.08
N ARG A 106 36.21 1.94 -28.84
CA ARG A 106 36.47 1.36 -27.52
C ARG A 106 37.94 0.99 -27.45
N GLU A 107 38.68 1.61 -26.54
CA GLU A 107 39.96 1.10 -26.05
C GLU A 107 39.87 0.86 -24.53
N PRO A 108 40.48 -0.21 -24.00
CA PRO A 108 40.46 -0.53 -22.58
C PRO A 108 41.60 0.18 -21.83
N MET A 109 41.27 0.90 -20.75
CA MET A 109 42.27 1.40 -19.81
C MET A 109 42.82 0.24 -18.96
N LYS A 110 44.12 -0.01 -19.08
CA LYS A 110 44.93 -0.68 -18.06
C LYS A 110 45.40 0.39 -17.07
N ASN A 111 45.12 0.21 -15.79
CA ASN A 111 45.78 0.98 -14.73
C ASN A 111 46.48 -0.01 -13.81
N ASP A 112 47.79 -0.14 -14.02
CA ASP A 112 48.75 -0.52 -12.99
C ASP A 112 49.04 0.73 -12.16
N ALA A 113 48.82 0.63 -10.84
CA ALA A 113 49.44 1.54 -9.87
C ALA A 113 49.53 0.82 -8.52
N ASN A 114 50.61 0.08 -8.35
CA ASN A 114 51.16 -0.24 -7.04
C ASN A 114 51.58 1.08 -6.39
N GLN A 115 50.99 1.42 -5.25
CA GLN A 115 51.56 2.40 -4.34
C GLN A 115 51.72 1.75 -2.96
N ILE A 116 52.99 1.72 -2.57
CA ILE A 116 53.54 1.31 -1.29
C ILE A 116 52.92 2.18 -0.20
N ILE A 117 52.31 1.57 0.81
CA ILE A 117 51.88 2.24 2.04
C ILE A 117 52.90 1.86 3.12
N GLU A 118 53.59 2.87 3.64
CA GLU A 118 54.45 2.78 4.81
C GLU A 118 53.61 2.41 6.05
N GLU A 119 54.04 1.34 6.72
CA GLU A 119 53.54 0.94 8.03
C GLU A 119 53.93 2.02 9.06
N THR A 120 52.92 2.64 9.65
CA THR A 120 53.09 3.47 10.85
C THR A 120 52.56 2.67 12.04
N GLU A 121 53.47 2.26 12.93
CA GLU A 121 53.16 1.68 14.23
C GLU A 121 52.31 2.67 15.04
N ILE A 122 51.08 2.28 15.34
CA ILE A 122 50.22 2.96 16.31
C ILE A 122 50.44 2.27 17.65
N VAL A 123 51.08 2.98 18.57
CA VAL A 123 51.19 2.60 19.98
C VAL A 123 49.82 2.77 20.63
N GLU A 124 49.23 1.66 21.10
CA GLU A 124 47.99 1.69 21.88
C GLU A 124 48.31 2.10 23.33
N GLU A 125 47.95 3.34 23.67
CA GLU A 125 47.92 3.82 25.06
C GLU A 125 46.62 3.34 25.72
N GLU A 126 46.76 2.44 26.70
CA GLU A 126 45.66 2.00 27.57
C GLU A 126 45.22 3.14 28.48
N ASN A 127 44.12 3.81 28.11
CA ASN A 127 43.45 4.78 28.98
C ASN A 127 42.40 4.06 29.86
N GLU A 128 42.69 3.95 31.16
CA GLU A 128 41.74 3.57 32.20
C GLU A 128 40.53 4.51 32.20
N THR A 129 39.38 3.99 31.77
CA THR A 129 38.11 4.71 31.77
C THR A 129 37.47 4.61 33.15
N LYS A 130 37.58 5.70 33.93
CA LYS A 130 36.73 5.93 35.11
C LYS A 130 35.26 6.01 34.68
N GLY A 131 34.40 5.25 35.36
CA GLY A 131 32.96 5.20 35.11
C GLY A 131 32.30 6.56 35.26
N TYR A 132 32.00 7.19 34.14
CA TYR A 132 30.99 8.25 34.06
C TYR A 132 29.64 7.57 33.79
N GLU A 133 28.66 7.82 34.66
CA GLU A 133 27.28 7.45 34.40
C GLU A 133 26.84 8.06 33.05
N GLU A 134 26.43 7.23 32.08
CA GLU A 134 25.92 7.68 30.78
C GLU A 134 24.65 8.52 31.01
N ALA A 135 24.81 9.84 31.07
CA ALA A 135 23.71 10.78 31.07
C ALA A 135 22.81 10.48 29.87
N ASP A 136 21.50 10.29 30.11
CA ASP A 136 20.54 9.97 29.08
C ASP A 136 20.59 11.06 27.99
N PRO A 137 21.02 10.75 26.75
CA PRO A 137 21.15 11.73 25.67
C PRO A 137 19.82 12.35 25.25
N TYR A 138 18.70 11.92 25.85
CA TYR A 138 17.37 12.45 25.68
C TYR A 138 16.88 13.37 26.80
N GLU A 139 17.74 13.82 27.73
CA GLU A 139 17.36 14.89 28.67
C GLU A 139 16.89 16.14 27.93
N THR A 140 15.58 16.33 27.88
CA THR A 140 14.93 17.48 27.26
C THR A 140 14.83 18.60 28.28
N VAL A 141 15.44 19.74 27.98
CA VAL A 141 15.16 20.96 28.75
C VAL A 141 13.80 21.48 28.29
N GLU A 142 12.85 21.63 29.22
CA GLU A 142 11.54 22.19 28.94
C GLU A 142 11.68 23.61 28.39
N GLY A 143 11.06 23.86 27.25
CA GLY A 143 11.01 25.19 26.64
C GLY A 143 9.76 25.30 25.78
N HIS A 144 9.05 26.42 25.89
CA HIS A 144 7.83 26.67 25.14
C HIS A 144 8.14 27.37 23.80
N THR A 145 7.38 27.07 22.74
CA THR A 145 7.40 27.84 21.49
C THR A 145 6.73 29.20 21.70
N LYS A 146 6.84 30.12 20.71
CA LYS A 146 6.08 31.39 20.72
C LYS A 146 4.55 31.19 20.77
N LYS A 147 4.05 29.97 20.51
CA LYS A 147 2.64 29.60 20.58
C LYS A 147 2.27 28.82 21.86
N GLY A 148 3.20 28.67 22.81
CA GLY A 148 2.96 27.93 24.07
C GLY A 148 3.10 26.41 23.98
N GLU A 149 3.47 25.85 22.82
CA GLU A 149 3.69 24.40 22.69
C GLU A 149 5.06 23.99 23.26
N GLU A 150 5.13 22.87 23.96
CA GLU A 150 6.40 22.32 24.45
C GLU A 150 7.33 21.92 23.29
N ARG A 151 8.51 22.52 23.25
CA ARG A 151 9.57 22.19 22.30
C ARG A 151 10.68 21.46 23.01
N LYS A 152 10.96 20.24 22.56
CA LYS A 152 12.13 19.46 23.00
C LYS A 152 13.42 20.17 22.56
N LYS A 153 14.11 20.84 23.49
CA LYS A 153 15.50 21.28 23.31
C LYS A 153 16.42 20.12 23.67
N TYR A 154 17.29 19.75 22.74
CA TYR A 154 18.29 18.71 22.95
C TYR A 154 19.58 19.37 23.41
N LYS A 155 20.22 18.83 24.47
CA LYS A 155 21.52 19.29 24.95
C LYS A 155 22.64 19.04 23.92
N LEU A 156 22.52 17.97 23.13
CA LEU A 156 23.50 17.55 22.14
C LEU A 156 23.22 18.14 20.75
N SER A 157 24.31 18.44 20.01
CA SER A 157 24.22 18.89 18.62
C SER A 157 23.52 17.84 17.73
N LYS A 158 23.10 18.26 16.53
CA LYS A 158 22.42 17.37 15.59
C LYS A 158 23.35 16.26 15.13
N GLU A 159 24.63 16.58 14.93
CA GLU A 159 25.69 15.69 14.47
C GLU A 159 25.99 14.63 15.51
N VAL A 160 26.18 15.03 16.78
CA VAL A 160 26.43 14.09 17.88
C VAL A 160 25.26 13.12 18.03
N ARG A 161 24.02 13.61 18.01
CA ARG A 161 22.83 12.74 18.10
C ARG A 161 22.71 11.78 16.91
N ALA A 162 23.10 12.21 15.71
CA ALA A 162 23.12 11.35 14.54
C ALA A 162 24.16 10.22 14.71
N GLU A 163 25.35 10.55 15.18
CA GLU A 163 26.41 9.56 15.42
C GLU A 163 26.05 8.60 16.58
N THR A 164 25.47 9.10 17.69
CA THR A 164 24.99 8.24 18.78
C THR A 164 23.92 7.26 18.29
N LYS A 165 22.96 7.74 17.47
CA LYS A 165 21.94 6.85 16.88
C LYS A 165 22.56 5.81 15.94
N LYS A 166 23.52 6.23 15.12
CA LYS A 166 24.26 5.33 14.22
C LYS A 166 25.03 4.27 15.01
N ASN A 167 25.77 4.65 16.04
CA ASN A 167 26.53 3.74 16.91
C ASN A 167 25.61 2.78 17.66
N LYS A 168 24.45 3.25 18.14
CA LYS A 168 23.42 2.39 18.75
C LYS A 168 22.87 1.37 17.75
N VAL A 169 22.68 1.74 16.49
CA VAL A 169 22.26 0.79 15.46
C VAL A 169 23.37 -0.22 15.16
N ILE A 170 24.63 0.23 15.05
CA ILE A 170 25.79 -0.64 14.81
C ILE A 170 25.95 -1.66 15.94
N SER A 171 25.82 -1.24 17.21
CA SER A 171 25.97 -2.12 18.36
C SER A 171 24.88 -3.20 18.46
N LEU A 172 23.68 -2.92 17.94
CA LEU A 172 22.60 -3.90 17.83
C LEU A 172 22.81 -4.92 16.69
N HIS A 173 23.70 -4.64 15.75
CA HIS A 173 23.98 -5.47 14.57
C HIS A 173 25.38 -6.08 14.61
N LYS A 174 25.80 -6.59 15.78
CA LYS A 174 27.00 -7.42 15.90
C LYS A 174 26.83 -8.73 15.12
N VAL A 175 27.92 -9.19 14.48
CA VAL A 175 27.94 -10.48 13.79
C VAL A 175 27.70 -11.58 14.80
N ARG A 176 26.71 -12.42 14.55
CA ARG A 176 26.43 -13.60 15.39
C ARG A 176 27.38 -14.74 15.03
N GLU A 177 27.61 -15.65 15.96
CA GLU A 177 28.33 -16.89 15.68
C GLU A 177 27.74 -17.62 14.47
N GLY A 178 28.61 -18.27 13.69
CA GLY A 178 28.20 -18.98 12.48
C GLY A 178 27.22 -20.10 12.82
N CYS A 179 26.19 -20.31 11.99
CA CYS A 179 25.24 -21.39 12.18
C CYS A 179 25.92 -22.77 12.05
N ILE A 180 25.69 -23.68 13.00
CA ILE A 180 26.31 -25.03 13.03
C ILE A 180 25.76 -25.91 11.89
N ASN A 181 24.43 -25.96 11.73
CA ASN A 181 23.76 -26.79 10.72
C ASN A 181 23.10 -25.94 9.63
N CYS A 182 23.89 -25.10 8.95
CA CYS A 182 23.36 -24.15 7.97
C CYS A 182 23.13 -24.80 6.60
N LYS A 183 21.89 -24.76 6.08
CA LYS A 183 21.57 -25.17 4.70
C LYS A 183 22.32 -24.34 3.64
N LEU A 184 22.67 -23.10 3.98
CA LEU A 184 23.41 -22.19 3.11
C LEU A 184 24.94 -22.32 3.28
N LYS A 185 25.40 -23.25 4.12
CA LYS A 185 26.83 -23.53 4.38
C LYS A 185 27.66 -22.28 4.71
N CYS A 186 27.11 -21.36 5.51
CA CYS A 186 27.75 -20.06 5.78
C CYS A 186 29.19 -20.16 6.30
N ARG A 187 29.49 -21.12 7.20
CA ARG A 187 30.86 -21.34 7.73
C ARG A 187 31.84 -21.90 6.70
N THR A 188 31.34 -22.49 5.62
CA THR A 188 32.16 -23.05 4.54
C THR A 188 32.50 -22.00 3.50
N PHE A 189 31.59 -21.06 3.26
CA PHE A 189 31.77 -20.00 2.25
C PHE A 189 32.39 -18.73 2.80
N PHE A 190 32.22 -18.46 4.10
CA PHE A 190 32.75 -17.27 4.74
C PHE A 190 33.39 -17.64 6.07
N THR A 191 34.66 -17.26 6.24
CA THR A 191 35.35 -17.37 7.52
C THR A 191 34.73 -16.40 8.53
N GLU A 192 34.99 -16.62 9.82
CA GLU A 192 34.50 -15.71 10.86
C GLU A 192 35.10 -14.31 10.73
N GLU A 193 36.37 -14.23 10.36
CA GLU A 193 37.07 -12.99 10.06
C GLU A 193 36.40 -12.23 8.90
N GLU A 194 36.16 -12.89 7.76
CA GLU A 194 35.50 -12.28 6.60
C GLU A 194 34.12 -11.71 6.95
N ARG A 195 33.36 -12.41 7.80
CA ARG A 195 32.04 -11.95 8.26
C ARG A 195 32.15 -10.69 9.12
N ASN A 196 33.13 -10.66 10.02
CA ASN A 196 33.40 -9.50 10.88
C ASN A 196 33.88 -8.30 10.06
N THR A 197 34.84 -8.51 9.17
CA THR A 197 35.37 -7.49 8.25
C THR A 197 34.27 -6.93 7.36
N THR A 198 33.49 -7.79 6.70
CA THR A 198 32.37 -7.36 5.84
C THR A 198 31.34 -6.55 6.62
N ASN A 199 30.97 -6.97 7.83
CA ASN A 199 30.02 -6.22 8.66
C ASN A 199 30.58 -4.86 9.06
N HIS A 200 31.85 -4.80 9.46
CA HIS A 200 32.53 -3.57 9.84
C HIS A 200 32.64 -2.59 8.66
N GLU A 201 33.10 -3.05 7.50
CA GLU A 201 33.17 -2.26 6.27
C GLU A 201 31.78 -1.76 5.85
N PHE A 202 30.77 -2.63 5.89
CA PHE A 202 29.40 -2.24 5.57
C PHE A 202 28.90 -1.10 6.46
N TRP A 203 29.18 -1.13 7.77
CA TRP A 203 28.73 -0.08 8.69
C TRP A 203 29.50 1.23 8.56
N LYS A 204 30.74 1.20 8.06
CA LYS A 204 31.54 2.38 7.69
C LYS A 204 30.97 3.13 6.47
N LEU A 205 30.25 2.44 5.58
CA LEU A 205 29.64 3.06 4.41
C LEU A 205 28.53 4.07 4.78
N ASP A 206 28.40 5.11 3.96
CA ASP A 206 27.26 6.02 3.98
C ASP A 206 25.99 5.34 3.43
N TRP A 207 24.85 6.03 3.47
CA TRP A 207 23.58 5.45 3.00
C TRP A 207 23.63 5.04 1.52
N LYS A 208 24.29 5.84 0.67
CA LYS A 208 24.43 5.55 -0.76
C LYS A 208 25.32 4.32 -0.96
N GLY A 209 26.46 4.25 -0.27
CA GLY A 209 27.38 3.11 -0.29
C GLY A 209 26.72 1.82 0.19
N LYS A 210 25.96 1.85 1.30
CA LYS A 210 25.20 0.69 1.79
C LYS A 210 24.20 0.16 0.76
N ARG A 211 23.48 1.07 0.09
CA ARG A 211 22.54 0.69 -0.98
C ARG A 211 23.27 0.05 -2.16
N THR A 212 24.37 0.64 -2.62
CA THR A 212 25.18 0.10 -3.71
C THR A 212 25.75 -1.27 -3.35
N PHE A 213 26.28 -1.44 -2.13
CA PHE A 213 26.78 -2.72 -1.63
C PHE A 213 25.71 -3.81 -1.69
N VAL A 214 24.49 -3.54 -1.21
CA VAL A 214 23.38 -4.50 -1.26
C VAL A 214 23.00 -4.84 -2.71
N MET A 215 22.90 -3.84 -3.59
CA MET A 215 22.56 -4.05 -4.99
C MET A 215 23.61 -4.89 -5.73
N ASN A 216 24.91 -4.64 -5.46
CA ASN A 216 26.01 -5.38 -6.08
C ASN A 216 26.17 -6.79 -5.49
N SER A 217 25.79 -6.97 -4.22
CA SER A 217 25.89 -8.26 -3.51
C SER A 217 24.64 -9.13 -3.66
N THR A 218 23.64 -8.69 -4.43
CA THR A 218 22.38 -9.45 -4.64
C THR A 218 22.09 -9.65 -6.12
N GLU A 219 21.58 -10.84 -6.46
CA GLU A 219 21.14 -11.16 -7.81
C GLU A 219 19.65 -10.84 -7.97
N ASN A 220 19.29 -10.00 -8.95
CA ASN A 220 17.90 -9.77 -9.30
C ASN A 220 17.29 -11.02 -9.95
N ARG A 221 16.55 -11.81 -9.17
CA ARG A 221 15.81 -12.97 -9.69
C ARG A 221 14.40 -12.59 -10.09
N THR A 222 13.99 -13.04 -11.28
CA THR A 222 12.57 -12.97 -11.66
C THR A 222 11.76 -13.88 -10.73
N PRO A 223 10.60 -13.42 -10.20
CA PRO A 223 9.77 -14.25 -9.33
C PRO A 223 9.39 -15.56 -10.02
N LYS A 224 9.78 -16.71 -9.44
CA LYS A 224 9.50 -18.05 -10.00
C LYS A 224 8.01 -18.33 -10.21
N ARG A 225 7.13 -17.61 -9.50
CA ARG A 225 5.68 -17.74 -9.61
C ARG A 225 5.11 -16.51 -10.30
N LYS A 226 4.75 -16.64 -11.58
CA LYS A 226 3.82 -15.71 -12.22
C LYS A 226 2.43 -16.01 -11.66
N VAL A 227 1.92 -15.12 -10.80
CA VAL A 227 0.52 -15.22 -10.38
C VAL A 227 -0.31 -14.65 -11.52
N GLU A 228 -0.86 -15.52 -12.37
CA GLU A 228 -1.87 -15.11 -13.34
C GLU A 228 -3.18 -14.82 -12.60
N GLY A 229 -3.63 -13.56 -12.68
CA GLY A 229 -4.86 -13.09 -12.07
C GLY A 229 -4.65 -12.35 -10.75
N SER A 230 -4.99 -11.06 -10.72
CA SER A 230 -5.08 -10.31 -9.47
C SER A 230 -6.31 -10.78 -8.69
N LYS A 231 -6.10 -11.19 -7.43
CA LYS A 231 -7.21 -11.52 -6.51
C LYS A 231 -8.15 -10.33 -6.27
N LYS A 232 -7.71 -9.09 -6.53
CA LYS A 232 -8.42 -7.85 -6.18
C LYS A 232 -9.58 -7.48 -7.10
N ASN A 233 -9.65 -7.97 -8.34
CA ASN A 233 -10.74 -7.60 -9.27
C ASN A 233 -12.14 -7.83 -8.69
N LYS A 234 -12.25 -8.81 -7.79
CA LYS A 234 -13.48 -9.28 -7.17
C LYS A 234 -14.05 -8.28 -6.16
N THR A 235 -13.16 -7.61 -5.44
CA THR A 235 -13.54 -6.57 -4.48
C THR A 235 -14.06 -5.33 -5.21
N PHE A 236 -13.49 -5.00 -6.37
CA PHE A 236 -14.01 -3.94 -7.23
C PHE A 236 -15.40 -4.27 -7.78
N THR A 237 -15.65 -5.50 -8.22
CA THR A 237 -16.99 -5.92 -8.68
C THR A 237 -18.03 -5.69 -7.59
N TYR A 238 -17.78 -6.18 -6.38
CA TYR A 238 -18.71 -5.98 -5.28
C TYR A 238 -18.94 -4.49 -4.96
N PHE A 239 -17.85 -3.71 -4.87
CA PHE A 239 -17.93 -2.27 -4.62
C PHE A 239 -18.77 -1.54 -5.67
N LEU A 240 -18.51 -1.79 -6.95
CA LEU A 240 -19.22 -1.13 -8.05
C LEU A 240 -20.69 -1.53 -8.10
N LEU A 241 -21.03 -2.79 -7.81
CA LEU A 241 -22.43 -3.24 -7.72
C LEU A 241 -23.14 -2.66 -6.50
N HIS A 242 -22.43 -2.46 -5.39
CA HIS A 242 -23.00 -1.80 -4.21
C HIS A 242 -23.32 -0.33 -4.48
N HIS A 243 -22.53 0.32 -5.35
CA HIS A 243 -22.73 1.69 -5.82
C HIS A 243 -23.26 1.73 -7.26
N ARG A 244 -24.12 0.78 -7.64
CA ARG A 244 -24.57 0.61 -9.03
C ARG A 244 -25.23 1.85 -9.62
N ASP A 245 -25.88 2.67 -8.81
CA ASP A 245 -26.67 3.80 -9.29
C ASP A 245 -25.84 5.10 -9.45
N VAL A 246 -24.56 5.07 -9.06
CA VAL A 246 -23.64 6.21 -9.19
C VAL A 246 -23.17 6.37 -10.62
N ARG A 247 -23.26 7.59 -11.17
CA ARG A 247 -22.86 7.89 -12.56
C ARG A 247 -21.36 8.10 -12.71
N ASN A 248 -20.71 8.78 -11.75
CA ASN A 248 -19.29 9.07 -11.81
C ASN A 248 -18.61 8.53 -10.56
N ILE A 249 -17.65 7.61 -10.75
CA ILE A 249 -16.97 6.91 -9.66
C ILE A 249 -15.48 7.25 -9.71
N THR A 250 -14.97 7.86 -8.64
CA THR A 250 -13.53 8.16 -8.50
C THR A 250 -12.90 7.36 -7.36
N LEU A 251 -11.88 6.56 -7.70
CA LEU A 251 -11.16 5.66 -6.79
C LEU A 251 -9.71 6.11 -6.65
N TRP A 252 -9.21 6.17 -5.42
CA TRP A 252 -7.80 6.44 -5.13
C TRP A 252 -7.11 5.17 -4.63
N LEU A 253 -6.00 4.80 -5.26
CA LEU A 253 -5.34 3.52 -5.07
C LEU A 253 -3.84 3.70 -4.82
N ASP A 254 -3.24 2.76 -4.09
CA ASP A 254 -1.78 2.65 -4.02
C ASP A 254 -1.19 2.36 -5.40
N ASN A 255 0.00 2.90 -5.66
CA ASN A 255 0.76 2.67 -6.88
C ASN A 255 1.48 1.31 -6.90
N CYS A 256 0.87 0.31 -6.26
CA CYS A 256 1.38 -1.06 -6.30
C CYS A 256 1.07 -1.67 -7.67
N SER A 257 2.04 -1.60 -8.58
CA SER A 257 1.86 -1.97 -10.00
C SER A 257 1.29 -3.38 -10.17
N SER A 258 1.78 -4.38 -9.44
CA SER A 258 1.27 -5.76 -9.61
C SER A 258 -0.14 -5.99 -9.07
N GLN A 259 -0.62 -5.14 -8.16
CA GLN A 259 -1.92 -5.33 -7.51
C GLN A 259 -3.02 -4.51 -8.17
N ASN A 260 -2.77 -3.24 -8.43
CA ASN A 260 -3.76 -2.28 -8.89
C ASN A 260 -3.51 -1.79 -10.33
N LYS A 261 -2.36 -2.11 -10.93
CA LYS A 261 -2.06 -1.78 -12.33
C LYS A 261 -1.80 -3.05 -13.13
N ASN A 262 -2.88 -3.78 -13.39
CA ASN A 262 -2.80 -5.01 -14.16
C ASN A 262 -3.88 -5.03 -15.25
N TRP A 263 -3.57 -5.67 -16.37
CA TRP A 263 -4.45 -5.71 -17.52
C TRP A 263 -5.79 -6.39 -17.27
N ALA A 264 -5.86 -7.35 -16.34
CA ALA A 264 -7.13 -7.97 -15.99
C ALA A 264 -8.06 -6.96 -15.30
N LEU A 265 -7.53 -6.08 -14.45
CA LEU A 265 -8.31 -4.99 -13.86
C LEU A 265 -8.76 -3.99 -14.93
N PHE A 266 -7.86 -3.57 -15.83
CA PHE A 266 -8.23 -2.59 -16.87
C PHE A 266 -9.28 -3.14 -17.83
N SER A 267 -9.15 -4.40 -18.26
CA SER A 267 -10.19 -5.08 -19.03
C SER A 267 -11.51 -5.19 -18.25
N PHE A 268 -11.45 -5.50 -16.95
CA PHE A 268 -12.65 -5.56 -16.10
C PHE A 268 -13.34 -4.19 -15.99
N LEU A 269 -12.59 -3.09 -15.85
CA LEU A 269 -13.16 -1.75 -15.75
C LEU A 269 -13.89 -1.34 -17.04
N VAL A 270 -13.29 -1.61 -18.20
CA VAL A 270 -13.96 -1.39 -19.50
C VAL A 270 -15.20 -2.26 -19.64
N TYR A 271 -15.17 -3.52 -19.17
CA TYR A 271 -16.36 -4.38 -19.16
C TYR A 271 -17.48 -3.81 -18.30
N ILE A 272 -17.18 -3.51 -17.02
CA ILE A 272 -18.22 -3.19 -16.04
C ILE A 272 -18.89 -1.86 -16.34
N VAL A 273 -18.14 -0.84 -16.80
CA VAL A 273 -18.70 0.48 -17.18
C VAL A 273 -19.63 0.38 -18.41
N ASN A 274 -19.37 -0.59 -19.29
CA ASN A 274 -20.20 -0.87 -20.47
C ASN A 274 -21.31 -1.90 -20.19
N SER A 275 -21.37 -2.46 -18.97
CA SER A 275 -22.40 -3.41 -18.59
C SER A 275 -23.68 -2.69 -18.16
N THR A 276 -24.81 -3.38 -18.25
CA THR A 276 -26.09 -2.95 -17.67
C THR A 276 -26.16 -3.14 -16.15
N SER A 277 -25.12 -3.71 -15.53
CA SER A 277 -25.12 -4.02 -14.09
C SER A 277 -24.91 -2.79 -13.21
N ILE A 278 -24.34 -1.72 -13.76
CA ILE A 278 -24.15 -0.43 -13.10
C ILE A 278 -24.59 0.69 -14.06
N SER A 279 -24.84 1.87 -13.51
CA SER A 279 -25.23 3.12 -14.20
C SER A 279 -24.06 4.07 -14.40
N ALA A 280 -22.84 3.69 -13.98
CA ALA A 280 -21.64 4.52 -14.12
C ALA A 280 -21.37 4.90 -15.59
N GLU A 281 -21.36 6.19 -15.87
CA GLU A 281 -20.92 6.80 -17.12
C GLU A 281 -19.39 6.87 -17.16
N THR A 282 -18.75 7.13 -16.02
CA THR A 282 -17.29 7.20 -15.92
C THR A 282 -16.76 6.52 -14.66
N ILE A 283 -15.60 5.86 -14.80
CA ILE A 283 -14.82 5.35 -13.66
C ILE A 283 -13.40 5.88 -13.77
N HIS A 284 -12.97 6.62 -12.74
CA HIS A 284 -11.67 7.25 -12.61
C HIS A 284 -10.86 6.56 -11.52
N LEU A 285 -9.61 6.24 -11.81
CA LEU A 285 -8.62 5.66 -10.89
C LEU A 285 -7.43 6.60 -10.79
N ASN A 286 -7.20 7.15 -9.60
CA ASN A 286 -6.04 7.96 -9.27
C ASN A 286 -5.04 7.11 -8.47
N TYR A 287 -3.77 7.14 -8.88
CA TYR A 287 -2.70 6.44 -8.19
C TYR A 287 -1.81 7.45 -7.46
N PHE A 288 -1.55 7.20 -6.19
CA PHE A 288 -0.66 8.05 -5.41
C PHE A 288 0.80 7.98 -5.89
N GLU A 289 1.56 9.05 -5.67
CA GLU A 289 2.98 9.06 -6.03
C GLU A 289 3.81 8.12 -5.11
N PRO A 290 4.81 7.41 -5.67
CA PRO A 290 5.71 6.60 -4.87
C PRO A 290 6.46 7.46 -3.84
N GLY A 291 6.45 7.06 -2.57
CA GLY A 291 7.21 7.72 -1.51
C GLY A 291 6.40 8.56 -0.51
N HIS A 292 5.12 8.84 -0.79
CA HIS A 292 4.31 9.75 0.03
C HIS A 292 3.00 9.15 0.57
N THR A 293 2.85 7.83 0.59
CA THR A 293 1.55 7.20 0.87
C THR A 293 1.39 6.78 2.32
N PHE A 294 0.95 7.70 3.18
CA PHE A 294 0.14 7.30 4.33
C PHE A 294 -1.29 7.10 3.84
N MET A 295 -1.75 5.85 3.71
CA MET A 295 -3.11 5.61 3.25
C MET A 295 -4.08 5.49 4.42
N SER A 296 -5.32 5.94 4.20
CA SER A 296 -6.42 5.70 5.14
C SER A 296 -6.59 4.20 5.46
N ALA A 297 -6.23 3.33 4.50
CA ALA A 297 -6.18 1.89 4.66
C ALA A 297 -5.13 1.43 5.68
N ASP A 298 -3.97 2.08 5.78
CA ASP A 298 -2.94 1.74 6.77
C ASP A 298 -3.42 2.09 8.19
N SER A 299 -4.04 3.25 8.32
CA SER A 299 -4.72 3.65 9.56
C SER A 299 -5.80 2.64 9.96
N PHE A 300 -6.58 2.16 9.00
CA PHE A 300 -7.59 1.13 9.25
C PHE A 300 -6.98 -0.23 9.62
N HIS A 301 -5.93 -0.67 8.92
CA HIS A 301 -5.21 -1.91 9.26
C HIS A 301 -4.66 -1.86 10.69
N HIS A 302 -4.13 -0.71 11.09
CA HIS A 302 -3.68 -0.49 12.46
C HIS A 302 -4.84 -0.63 13.47
N GLN A 303 -6.00 -0.03 13.19
CA GLN A 303 -7.19 -0.17 14.05
C GLN A 303 -7.70 -1.62 14.13
N VAL A 304 -7.66 -2.37 13.02
CA VAL A 304 -7.98 -3.80 13.01
C VAL A 304 -6.96 -4.59 13.85
N GLU A 305 -5.67 -4.28 13.73
CA GLU A 305 -4.62 -4.90 14.54
C GLU A 305 -4.80 -4.64 16.04
N GLU A 306 -5.12 -3.41 16.43
CA GLU A 306 -5.47 -3.08 17.81
C GLU A 306 -6.72 -3.83 18.29
N SER A 307 -7.74 -3.92 17.44
CA SER A 307 -8.97 -4.64 17.76
C SER A 307 -8.69 -6.13 18.00
N LEU A 308 -7.85 -6.75 17.16
CA LEU A 308 -7.40 -8.14 17.35
C LEU A 308 -6.60 -8.32 18.65
N LYS A 309 -5.72 -7.35 19.00
CA LYS A 309 -4.99 -7.36 20.27
C LYS A 309 -5.93 -7.28 21.47
N ARG A 310 -6.93 -6.39 21.43
CA ARG A 310 -7.96 -6.24 22.48
C ARG A 310 -8.84 -7.48 22.61
N GLN A 311 -9.16 -8.14 21.50
CA GLN A 311 -9.96 -9.37 21.51
C GLN A 311 -9.20 -10.55 22.14
N VAL A 312 -7.86 -10.52 22.16
CA VAL A 312 -6.92 -11.53 22.68
C VAL A 312 -6.96 -12.86 21.92
N LYS A 313 -8.15 -13.41 21.67
CA LYS A 313 -8.38 -14.72 21.08
C LYS A 313 -9.13 -14.58 19.75
N THR A 314 -8.53 -15.08 18.67
CA THR A 314 -9.15 -15.15 17.33
C THR A 314 -8.95 -16.56 16.80
N TYR A 315 -9.99 -17.39 16.83
CA TYR A 315 -9.89 -18.82 16.52
C TYR A 315 -10.34 -19.15 15.11
N ASP A 316 -11.35 -18.45 14.59
CA ASP A 316 -11.94 -18.70 13.29
C ASP A 316 -12.22 -17.39 12.53
N PHE A 317 -12.91 -17.50 11.39
CA PHE A 317 -13.24 -16.35 10.56
C PHE A 317 -14.30 -15.44 11.18
N ALA A 318 -15.25 -15.98 11.95
CA ALA A 318 -16.28 -15.18 12.62
C ALA A 318 -15.66 -14.31 13.73
N ASP A 319 -14.68 -14.84 14.46
CA ASP A 319 -13.89 -14.07 15.43
C ASP A 319 -13.12 -12.92 14.74
N PHE A 320 -12.58 -13.18 13.54
CA PHE A 320 -11.89 -12.15 12.76
C PHE A 320 -12.87 -11.07 12.26
N GLU A 321 -14.04 -11.45 11.75
CA GLU A 321 -15.09 -10.50 11.38
C GLU A 321 -15.50 -9.65 12.59
N LYS A 322 -15.71 -10.25 13.76
CA LYS A 322 -16.01 -9.50 15.00
C LYS A 322 -14.92 -8.47 15.34
N ALA A 323 -13.65 -8.84 15.21
CA ALA A 323 -12.54 -7.93 15.45
C ALA A 323 -12.53 -6.76 14.44
N VAL A 324 -12.73 -7.05 13.16
CA VAL A 324 -12.83 -6.02 12.11
C VAL A 324 -14.04 -5.10 12.36
N GLN A 325 -15.18 -5.65 12.78
CA GLN A 325 -16.42 -4.90 13.00
C GLN A 325 -16.24 -3.92 14.17
N SER A 326 -15.56 -4.39 15.21
CA SER A 326 -15.27 -3.62 16.42
C SER A 326 -14.17 -2.56 16.22
N SER A 327 -13.45 -2.60 15.10
CA SER A 327 -12.50 -1.55 14.73
C SER A 327 -13.24 -0.25 14.38
N ASN A 328 -12.52 0.88 14.35
CA ASN A 328 -13.10 2.21 14.10
C ASN A 328 -14.38 2.51 14.94
N LYS A 329 -14.38 2.14 16.22
CA LYS A 329 -15.53 2.31 17.14
C LYS A 329 -16.84 1.70 16.63
N GLY A 330 -16.78 0.55 15.95
CA GLY A 330 -17.99 -0.14 15.47
C GLY A 330 -18.55 0.40 14.16
N LYS A 331 -17.96 1.46 13.58
CA LYS A 331 -18.47 2.15 12.39
C LYS A 331 -18.12 1.47 11.06
N VAL A 332 -17.57 0.25 11.12
CA VAL A 332 -17.12 -0.49 9.94
C VAL A 332 -18.27 -1.34 9.44
N GLN A 333 -18.60 -1.28 8.16
CA GLN A 333 -19.53 -2.24 7.57
C GLN A 333 -18.75 -3.41 7.02
N ILE A 334 -18.96 -4.61 7.57
CA ILE A 334 -18.36 -5.83 7.03
C ILE A 334 -19.27 -6.44 5.98
N LYS A 335 -18.66 -6.84 4.87
CA LYS A 335 -19.28 -7.75 3.92
C LYS A 335 -18.50 -9.05 3.80
N SER A 336 -19.13 -10.14 4.23
CA SER A 336 -18.63 -11.49 3.98
C SER A 336 -18.92 -11.89 2.54
N MET A 337 -17.88 -12.27 1.78
CA MET A 337 -18.00 -12.69 0.38
C MET A 337 -18.15 -14.21 0.28
N LYS A 338 -19.14 -14.67 -0.49
CA LYS A 338 -19.40 -16.08 -0.82
C LYS A 338 -18.66 -16.49 -2.07
N LEU A 339 -18.46 -17.79 -2.28
CA LEU A 339 -17.73 -18.33 -3.44
C LEU A 339 -18.24 -17.81 -4.80
N ASN A 340 -19.56 -17.63 -4.93
CA ASN A 340 -20.19 -17.15 -6.16
C ASN A 340 -19.93 -15.66 -6.44
N ASP A 341 -19.46 -14.90 -5.45
CA ASP A 341 -19.04 -13.51 -5.63
C ASP A 341 -17.67 -13.41 -6.34
N PHE A 342 -16.98 -14.54 -6.53
CA PHE A 342 -15.64 -14.58 -7.11
C PHE A 342 -15.71 -14.91 -8.61
N GLN A 343 -15.56 -13.89 -9.46
CA GLN A 343 -15.41 -14.08 -10.91
C GLN A 343 -13.94 -14.27 -11.32
N LEU A 344 -13.69 -15.07 -12.35
CA LEU A 344 -12.34 -15.37 -12.87
C LEU A 344 -12.00 -14.50 -14.08
N TRP A 345 -11.72 -13.22 -13.81
CA TRP A 345 -11.33 -12.26 -14.83
C TRP A 345 -9.99 -12.58 -15.46
N LYS A 346 -9.99 -12.77 -16.78
CA LYS A 346 -8.78 -12.88 -17.60
C LYS A 346 -8.45 -11.54 -18.23
N SER A 347 -7.18 -11.36 -18.52
CA SER A 347 -6.72 -10.21 -19.29
C SER A 347 -7.18 -10.33 -20.74
N LEU A 348 -7.80 -9.27 -21.28
CA LEU A 348 -8.29 -9.21 -22.66
C LEU A 348 -7.45 -8.29 -23.55
N HIS A 349 -6.23 -7.94 -23.13
CA HIS A 349 -5.36 -7.04 -23.87
C HIS A 349 -4.67 -7.70 -25.07
N SER A 350 -4.36 -6.91 -26.09
CA SER A 350 -3.52 -7.27 -27.23
C SER A 350 -2.10 -6.77 -27.00
N VAL A 351 -1.15 -7.70 -26.84
CA VAL A 351 0.28 -7.39 -26.69
C VAL A 351 0.79 -6.60 -27.90
N SER A 352 0.35 -6.96 -29.11
CA SER A 352 0.74 -6.29 -30.34
C SER A 352 0.28 -4.83 -30.41
N LYS A 353 -0.96 -4.53 -29.95
CA LYS A 353 -1.45 -3.14 -29.90
C LYS A 353 -0.64 -2.31 -28.92
N ILE A 354 -0.34 -2.85 -27.73
CA ILE A 354 0.46 -2.14 -26.71
C ILE A 354 1.86 -1.84 -27.22
N LYS A 355 2.52 -2.79 -27.90
CA LYS A 355 3.87 -2.60 -28.46
C LYS A 355 3.93 -1.56 -29.56
N LYS A 356 2.83 -1.35 -30.30
CA LYS A 356 2.73 -0.36 -31.38
C LYS A 356 2.42 1.05 -30.88
N GLN A 357 2.19 1.25 -29.58
CA GLN A 357 1.95 2.58 -29.03
C GLN A 357 3.24 3.38 -29.01
N ASP A 358 3.18 4.56 -29.61
CA ASP A 358 4.25 5.56 -29.57
C ASP A 358 3.77 6.79 -28.78
N PRO A 359 4.46 7.20 -27.70
CA PRO A 359 5.62 6.57 -27.09
C PRO A 359 5.28 5.32 -26.26
N SER A 360 6.24 4.40 -26.18
CA SER A 360 6.14 3.10 -25.50
C SER A 360 5.35 3.17 -24.19
N PHE A 361 4.23 2.45 -24.15
CA PHE A 361 3.33 2.43 -23.00
C PHE A 361 3.93 1.63 -21.84
N THR A 362 4.16 2.31 -20.71
CA THR A 362 4.64 1.69 -19.47
C THR A 362 3.61 1.84 -18.37
N MET A 363 3.02 0.72 -17.96
CA MET A 363 1.93 0.69 -16.98
C MET A 363 2.33 1.23 -15.59
N SER A 364 3.59 1.04 -15.17
CA SER A 364 4.06 1.57 -13.87
C SER A 364 4.03 3.11 -13.82
N LYS A 365 4.11 3.79 -14.97
CA LYS A 365 4.15 5.26 -15.06
C LYS A 365 2.77 5.93 -15.04
N ILE A 366 1.68 5.18 -15.02
CA ILE A 366 0.32 5.77 -15.03
C ILE A 366 0.04 6.46 -13.68
N THR A 367 -0.37 7.73 -13.69
CA THR A 367 -0.83 8.45 -12.48
C THR A 367 -2.34 8.47 -12.38
N GLU A 368 -3.03 8.62 -13.51
CA GLU A 368 -4.48 8.60 -13.60
C GLU A 368 -4.95 7.67 -14.73
N LEU A 369 -6.08 7.00 -14.52
CA LEU A 369 -6.75 6.15 -15.49
C LEU A 369 -8.24 6.44 -15.49
N MET A 370 -8.85 6.51 -16.67
CA MET A 370 -10.29 6.74 -16.84
C MET A 370 -10.84 5.77 -17.89
N VAL A 371 -12.02 5.22 -17.61
CA VAL A 371 -12.84 4.49 -18.59
C VAL A 371 -14.23 5.11 -18.66
N LYS A 372 -14.83 5.10 -19.84
CA LYS A 372 -16.13 5.72 -20.11
C LYS A 372 -17.11 4.69 -20.66
N ARG A 373 -18.39 4.85 -20.33
CA ARG A 373 -19.49 4.06 -20.90
C ARG A 373 -19.56 4.30 -22.41
N THR A 374 -20.00 3.28 -23.15
CA THR A 374 -20.04 3.17 -24.61
C THR A 374 -18.67 3.11 -25.31
N GLU A 375 -17.57 3.28 -24.58
CA GLU A 375 -16.23 3.26 -25.13
C GLU A 375 -15.46 1.99 -24.75
N PHE A 376 -14.83 1.35 -25.73
CA PHE A 376 -13.98 0.15 -25.54
C PHE A 376 -12.48 0.48 -25.53
N VAL A 377 -12.14 1.65 -25.01
CA VAL A 377 -10.78 2.16 -24.84
C VAL A 377 -10.56 2.58 -23.40
N MET A 378 -9.31 2.85 -23.03
CA MET A 378 -9.01 3.54 -21.78
C MET A 378 -8.27 4.85 -22.04
N TYR A 379 -8.45 5.78 -21.12
CA TYR A 379 -7.73 7.04 -21.08
C TYR A 379 -6.74 7.00 -19.91
N TYR A 380 -5.56 7.56 -20.09
CA TYR A 380 -4.56 7.58 -19.03
C TYR A 380 -3.71 8.85 -19.08
N LYS A 381 -3.14 9.19 -17.93
CA LYS A 381 -2.07 10.19 -17.78
C LYS A 381 -0.85 9.58 -17.10
N ARG A 382 0.33 10.15 -17.32
CA ARG A 382 1.59 9.81 -16.63
C ARG A 382 2.03 10.88 -15.63
N ASN A 383 1.40 12.06 -15.71
CA ASN A 383 1.52 13.15 -14.75
C ASN A 383 0.14 13.81 -14.57
N PHE A 384 -0.13 14.45 -13.44
CA PHE A 384 -1.42 15.06 -13.13
C PHE A 384 -1.76 16.22 -14.09
N GLU A 385 -0.75 16.97 -14.54
CA GLU A 385 -0.92 18.07 -15.50
C GLU A 385 -0.95 17.61 -16.97
N GLU A 386 -0.71 16.34 -17.27
CA GLU A 386 -0.68 15.85 -18.65
C GLU A 386 -2.10 15.76 -19.24
N GLU A 387 -2.22 16.00 -20.55
CA GLU A 387 -3.47 15.73 -21.27
C GLU A 387 -3.79 14.22 -21.32
N TRP A 388 -5.08 13.91 -21.41
CA TRP A 388 -5.55 12.53 -21.49
C TRP A 388 -5.12 11.84 -22.77
N LYS A 389 -4.34 10.77 -22.64
CA LYS A 389 -3.95 9.92 -23.76
C LYS A 389 -4.92 8.76 -23.92
N LYS A 390 -5.41 8.54 -25.13
CA LYS A 390 -6.28 7.41 -25.48
C LYS A 390 -5.45 6.16 -25.76
N LEU A 391 -5.88 5.01 -25.26
CA LEU A 391 -5.23 3.72 -25.48
C LEU A 391 -6.25 2.64 -25.85
N ASP A 392 -6.16 2.19 -27.11
CA ASP A 392 -6.80 0.97 -27.57
C ASP A 392 -5.90 -0.24 -27.26
N PHE A 393 -6.25 -0.97 -26.20
CA PHE A 393 -5.50 -2.14 -25.75
C PHE A 393 -6.26 -3.46 -25.92
N LEU A 394 -7.56 -3.46 -26.23
CA LEU A 394 -8.36 -4.68 -26.26
C LEU A 394 -8.13 -5.51 -27.53
N LEU A 395 -8.25 -6.84 -27.41
CA LEU A 395 -8.29 -7.74 -28.56
C LEU A 395 -9.49 -7.41 -29.46
N LYS A 396 -9.30 -7.44 -30.78
CA LYS A 396 -10.34 -7.07 -31.77
C LYS A 396 -11.66 -7.83 -31.58
N LYS A 397 -11.59 -9.11 -31.22
CA LYS A 397 -12.76 -9.97 -30.95
C LYS A 397 -13.58 -9.59 -29.70
N HIS A 398 -13.11 -8.65 -28.89
CA HIS A 398 -13.77 -8.21 -27.65
C HIS A 398 -14.21 -6.75 -27.72
N ILE A 399 -14.13 -6.12 -28.90
CA ILE A 399 -14.67 -4.80 -29.15
C ILE A 399 -16.16 -4.99 -29.45
N GLY A 400 -17.03 -4.32 -28.68
CA GLY A 400 -18.49 -4.43 -28.81
C GLY A 400 -19.12 -5.53 -27.94
N GLU A 401 -18.49 -6.69 -27.85
CA GLU A 401 -18.99 -7.81 -27.02
C GLU A 401 -17.87 -8.35 -26.13
N MET A 402 -17.93 -8.01 -24.84
CA MET A 402 -16.96 -8.47 -23.86
C MET A 402 -17.47 -9.73 -23.14
N PRO A 403 -16.65 -10.79 -23.02
CA PRO A 403 -17.08 -12.03 -22.39
C PRO A 403 -17.31 -11.82 -20.90
N THR A 404 -18.44 -12.32 -20.39
CA THR A 404 -18.68 -12.41 -18.95
C THR A 404 -17.70 -13.39 -18.33
N ALA A 405 -16.99 -12.96 -17.28
CA ALA A 405 -16.05 -13.83 -16.59
C ALA A 405 -16.78 -14.99 -15.90
N PRO A 406 -16.28 -16.23 -15.99
CA PRO A 406 -16.93 -17.37 -15.34
C PRO A 406 -16.89 -17.19 -13.82
N ILE A 407 -17.99 -17.53 -13.18
CA ILE A 407 -18.10 -17.60 -11.72
C ILE A 407 -17.23 -18.76 -11.23
N LYS A 408 -16.52 -18.54 -10.13
CA LYS A 408 -15.72 -19.58 -9.50
C LYS A 408 -16.66 -20.61 -8.86
N THR A 409 -16.59 -21.84 -9.34
CA THR A 409 -17.48 -22.94 -8.90
C THR A 409 -16.96 -23.71 -7.70
N ALA A 410 -15.64 -23.75 -7.50
CA ALA A 410 -15.00 -24.47 -6.40
C ALA A 410 -13.94 -23.60 -5.70
N PRO A 411 -13.79 -23.68 -4.37
CA PRO A 411 -12.69 -23.05 -3.66
C PRO A 411 -11.33 -23.64 -4.12
N ASN A 412 -10.23 -22.92 -3.90
CA ASN A 412 -8.90 -23.46 -4.26
C ASN A 412 -8.49 -24.65 -3.37
N GLY A 413 -9.11 -24.75 -2.19
CA GLY A 413 -8.82 -25.75 -1.18
C GLY A 413 -7.42 -25.65 -0.56
N PHE A 414 -7.17 -26.54 0.39
CA PHE A 414 -5.91 -26.76 1.07
C PHE A 414 -5.45 -28.20 0.88
N GLU A 415 -4.13 -28.44 0.88
CA GLU A 415 -3.61 -29.80 0.94
C GLU A 415 -4.00 -30.43 2.28
N ARG A 416 -4.57 -31.64 2.26
CA ARG A 416 -5.08 -32.32 3.45
C ARG A 416 -4.04 -32.40 4.57
N GLN A 417 -2.82 -32.78 4.23
CA GLN A 417 -1.69 -32.84 5.17
C GLN A 417 -1.41 -31.50 5.88
N LYS A 418 -1.62 -30.36 5.20
CA LYS A 418 -1.45 -29.03 5.83
C LYS A 418 -2.55 -28.74 6.85
N VAL A 419 -3.78 -29.14 6.55
CA VAL A 419 -4.92 -28.98 7.48
C VAL A 419 -4.71 -29.85 8.71
N GLU A 420 -4.30 -31.12 8.53
CA GLU A 420 -4.00 -32.04 9.63
C GLU A 420 -2.85 -31.56 10.52
N ASN A 421 -1.76 -31.08 9.91
CA ASN A 421 -0.64 -30.50 10.66
C ASN A 421 -1.07 -29.26 11.47
N LEU A 422 -1.96 -28.43 10.89
CA LEU A 422 -2.50 -27.27 11.58
C LEU A 422 -3.38 -27.70 12.76
N LEU A 423 -4.33 -28.62 12.54
CA LEU A 423 -5.19 -29.17 13.60
C LEU A 423 -4.38 -29.83 14.72
N LYS A 424 -3.30 -30.55 14.40
CA LYS A 424 -2.39 -31.12 15.41
C LYS A 424 -1.68 -30.04 16.23
N ALA A 425 -1.26 -28.94 15.59
CA ALA A 425 -0.51 -27.87 16.25
C ALA A 425 -1.38 -26.95 17.11
N VAL A 426 -2.56 -26.55 16.64
CA VAL A 426 -3.46 -25.62 17.36
C VAL A 426 -4.66 -26.28 18.03
N GLY A 427 -4.93 -27.55 17.75
CA GLY A 427 -6.14 -28.25 18.24
C GLY A 427 -6.19 -28.43 19.76
N SER A 428 -5.07 -28.43 20.47
CA SER A 428 -5.07 -28.47 21.94
C SER A 428 -5.44 -27.12 22.59
N ILE A 429 -5.23 -26.01 21.86
CA ILE A 429 -5.45 -24.64 22.35
C ILE A 429 -6.85 -24.13 21.95
N MET A 430 -7.45 -24.74 20.93
CA MET A 430 -8.71 -24.31 20.35
C MET A 430 -9.93 -24.96 21.02
N PRO A 431 -10.95 -24.18 21.41
CA PRO A 431 -12.22 -24.71 21.89
C PRO A 431 -12.87 -25.69 20.90
N GLY A 432 -13.53 -26.74 21.41
CA GLY A 432 -14.13 -27.79 20.56
C GLY A 432 -15.09 -27.25 19.50
N ASN A 433 -15.94 -26.28 19.86
CA ASN A 433 -16.89 -25.63 18.94
C ASN A 433 -16.23 -24.81 17.82
N ARG A 434 -14.95 -24.43 17.97
CA ARG A 434 -14.21 -23.68 16.95
C ARG A 434 -13.43 -24.59 16.00
N LYS A 435 -13.20 -25.86 16.37
CA LYS A 435 -12.48 -26.83 15.53
C LYS A 435 -13.22 -27.17 14.24
N GLU A 436 -14.55 -27.20 14.31
CA GLU A 436 -15.43 -27.53 13.18
C GLU A 436 -15.13 -26.66 11.94
N PHE A 437 -14.81 -25.37 12.13
CA PHE A 437 -14.43 -24.48 11.03
C PHE A 437 -13.19 -24.98 10.26
N TRP A 438 -12.18 -25.46 10.99
CA TRP A 438 -10.91 -25.90 10.42
C TRP A 438 -11.01 -27.30 9.78
N GLU A 439 -11.82 -28.17 10.38
CA GLU A 439 -12.10 -29.51 9.84
C GLU A 439 -12.90 -29.47 8.53
N LYS A 440 -13.76 -28.45 8.37
CA LYS A 440 -14.56 -28.22 7.15
C LYS A 440 -13.84 -27.37 6.08
N LEU A 441 -12.55 -27.08 6.24
CA LEU A 441 -11.82 -26.38 5.19
C LEU A 441 -11.80 -27.20 3.89
N PRO A 442 -12.06 -26.58 2.73
CA PRO A 442 -12.14 -27.30 1.47
C PRO A 442 -10.79 -27.92 1.12
N GLU A 443 -10.83 -29.13 0.57
CA GLU A 443 -9.63 -29.81 0.08
C GLU A 443 -9.26 -29.33 -1.32
N LYS A 444 -7.96 -29.27 -1.60
CA LYS A 444 -7.45 -28.90 -2.91
C LYS A 444 -7.75 -30.05 -3.88
N VAL A 445 -8.56 -29.78 -4.89
CA VAL A 445 -8.79 -30.72 -6.01
C VAL A 445 -7.45 -30.97 -6.70
N ILE A 446 -7.05 -32.24 -6.78
CA ILE A 446 -5.78 -32.69 -7.37
C ILE A 446 -5.87 -32.64 -8.89
#